data_AF-A0A7C4WZT2-F1
#
_entry.id   AF-A0A7C4WZT2-F1
#
_cell.length_a   1.000
_cell.length_b   1.000
_cell.length_c   1.000
_cell.angle_alpha   90.00
_cell.angle_beta   90.00
_cell.angle_gamma   90.00
#
_symmetry.space_group_name_H-M   'P 1'
#
loop_
_entity.id
_entity.type
_entity.pdbx_description
1 polymer ?
#
loop_
_entity_poly.entity_id
_entity_poly.type
_entity_poly.pdbx_seq_one_letter_code
_entity_poly.pdbx_strand_id
1 'polypeptide(L)' 'MEMARELVIVESKVRQLLPEGIRLASDALEGLDQIVREIIKKAVERCQANGRKTLIKEDF' A
#
# COMPACT_ATOMS: atom_id res chain seq x y z
N MET A 1 24.26 9.20 0.09
CA MET A 1 23.30 8.57 1.02
C MET A 1 22.11 8.16 0.18
N GLU A 2 21.88 6.85 0.05
CA GLU A 2 20.72 6.33 -0.66
C GLU A 2 19.47 6.80 0.08
N MET A 3 18.65 7.65 -0.56
CA MET A 3 17.35 8.01 0.00
C MET A 3 16.54 6.72 0.02
N ALA A 4 16.34 6.16 1.22
CA ALA A 4 15.40 5.06 1.41
C ALA A 4 14.09 5.49 0.75
N ARG A 5 13.68 4.77 -0.30
CA ARG A 5 12.42 5.03 -0.99
C ARG A 5 11.33 4.98 0.09
N GLU A 6 10.63 6.08 0.30
CA GLU A 6 9.61 6.18 1.34
C GLU A 6 8.34 5.47 0.85
N LEU A 7 8.38 4.14 0.94
CA LEU A 7 7.27 3.26 0.60
C LEU A 7 6.24 3.28 1.73
N VAL A 8 4.96 3.26 1.37
CA VAL A 8 3.82 3.07 2.29
C VAL A 8 3.89 1.68 2.94
N ILE A 9 4.44 0.71 2.21
CA ILE A 9 4.60 -0.67 2.64
C ILE A 9 6.01 -0.93 3.18
N VAL A 10 6.10 -1.77 4.21
CA VAL A 10 7.38 -2.23 4.76
C VAL A 10 7.75 -3.57 4.15
N GLU A 11 8.88 -3.62 3.45
CA GLU A 11 9.37 -4.83 2.76
C GLU A 11 9.40 -6.06 3.67
N SER A 12 9.85 -5.93 4.92
CA SER A 12 9.93 -7.05 5.86
C SER A 12 8.57 -7.69 6.14
N LYS A 13 7.49 -6.90 6.13
CA LYS A 13 6.12 -7.39 6.28
C LYS A 13 5.63 -8.09 5.03
N VAL A 14 5.95 -7.57 3.85
CA VAL A 14 5.64 -8.24 2.57
C VAL A 14 6.32 -9.59 2.51
N ARG A 15 7.60 -9.68 2.86
CA ARG A 15 8.36 -10.94 2.88
C ARG A 15 7.77 -12.00 3.82
N GLN A 16 7.21 -11.58 4.96
CA GLN A 16 6.55 -12.49 5.92
C GLN A 16 5.25 -13.10 5.37
N LEU A 17 4.63 -12.48 4.35
CA LEU A 17 3.41 -12.97 3.72
C LEU A 17 3.68 -13.90 2.52
N LEU A 18 4.93 -13.98 2.05
CA LEU A 18 5.28 -14.82 0.92
C LEU A 18 5.38 -16.29 1.37
N PRO A 19 4.82 -17.23 0.60
CA PRO A 19 5.00 -18.65 0.88
C PRO A 19 6.45 -19.06 0.64
N GLU A 20 6.85 -20.20 1.24
CA GLU A 20 8.19 -20.74 1.04
C GLU A 20 8.50 -20.97 -0.44
N GLY A 21 9.75 -20.65 -0.83
CA GLY A 21 10.22 -20.79 -2.21
C GLY A 21 9.91 -19.60 -3.13
N ILE A 22 9.06 -18.65 -2.72
CA ILE A 22 8.81 -17.42 -3.49
C ILE A 22 9.80 -16.32 -3.11
N ARG A 23 10.39 -15.69 -4.14
CA ARG A 23 11.31 -14.56 -3.97
C ARG A 23 10.61 -13.27 -4.38
N LEU A 24 10.91 -12.20 -3.64
CA LEU A 24 10.46 -10.85 -3.96
C LEU A 24 11.50 -10.17 -4.86
N ALA A 25 11.07 -9.76 -6.05
CA ALA A 25 11.87 -8.93 -6.94
C ALA A 25 11.93 -7.48 -6.42
N SER A 26 12.98 -6.74 -6.80
CA SER A 26 13.21 -5.38 -6.31
C SER A 26 12.15 -4.37 -6.77
N ASP A 27 11.55 -4.57 -7.94
CA ASP A 27 10.48 -3.76 -8.54
C ASP A 27 9.09 -4.13 -8.03
N ALA A 28 8.91 -5.34 -7.49
CA ALA A 28 7.63 -5.79 -6.94
C ALA A 28 7.12 -4.89 -5.79
N LEU A 29 8.04 -4.33 -5.00
CA LEU A 29 7.70 -3.37 -3.94
C LEU A 29 7.20 -2.04 -4.51
N GLU A 30 7.76 -1.58 -5.62
CA GLU A 30 7.31 -0.35 -6.28
C GLU A 30 5.88 -0.51 -6.81
N GLY A 31 5.60 -1.65 -7.47
CA GLY A 31 4.27 -1.96 -7.96
C GLY A 31 3.23 -2.08 -6.83
N LEU A 32 3.57 -2.76 -5.74
CA LEU A 32 2.66 -2.88 -4.60
C LEU A 32 2.42 -1.54 -3.90
N ASP A 33 3.46 -0.71 -3.74
CA ASP A 33 3.33 0.64 -3.19
C ASP A 33 2.36 1.51 -4.01
N GLN A 34 2.49 1.48 -5.33
CA GLN A 34 1.58 2.20 -6.21
C GLN A 34 0.12 1.76 -6.03
N ILE A 35 -0.14 0.45 -6.00
CA ILE A 35 -1.49 -0.10 -5.80
C ILE A 35 -2.08 0.36 -4.47
N VAL A 36 -1.31 0.30 -3.38
CA VAL A 36 -1.76 0.72 -2.05
C VAL A 36 -2.12 2.21 -2.05
N ARG A 37 -1.29 3.07 -2.66
CA ARG A 37 -1.58 4.51 -2.78
C ARG A 37 -2.85 4.79 -3.58
N GLU A 38 -3.06 4.09 -4.68
CA GLU A 38 -4.27 4.22 -5.49
C GLU A 38 -5.53 3.81 -4.73
N ILE A 39 -5.46 2.72 -3.96
CA ILE A 39 -6.55 2.24 -3.11
C ILE A 39 -6.86 3.28 -2.01
N ILE A 40 -5.84 3.80 -1.33
CA ILE A 40 -6.01 4.86 -0.30
C ILE A 40 -6.65 6.10 -0.92
N LYS A 41 -6.22 6.53 -2.11
CA LYS A 41 -6.78 7.67 -2.82
C LYS A 41 -8.28 7.48 -3.08
N LYS A 42 -8.68 6.34 -3.63
CA LYS A 42 -10.10 6.01 -3.88
C LYS A 42 -10.91 5.98 -2.59
N ALA A 43 -10.35 5.42 -1.52
CA ALA A 43 -11.00 5.39 -0.22
C ALA A 43 -11.22 6.80 0.34
N VAL A 44 -10.24 7.69 0.20
CA VAL A 44 -10.36 9.10 0.60
C VAL A 44 -11.46 9.80 -0.20
N GLU A 45 -11.47 9.62 -1.52
CA GLU A 45 -12.52 10.19 -2.39
C GLU A 45 -13.92 9.72 -1.97
N ARG A 46 -14.09 8.43 -1.67
CA ARG A 46 -15.36 7.86 -1.19
C ARG A 46 -15.76 8.37 0.19
N CYS A 47 -14.81 8.49 1.11
CA CYS A 47 -15.03 9.04 2.44
C CYS A 47 -15.53 10.49 2.35
N GLN A 48 -14.88 11.30 1.52
CA GLN A 48 -15.27 12.68 1.26
C GLN A 48 -16.63 12.79 0.58
N ALA A 49 -16.93 11.94 -0.41
CA ALA A 49 -18.23 11.88 -1.07
C ALA A 49 -19.37 11.55 -0.10
N ASN A 50 -19.08 10.77 0.94
CA ASN A 50 -20.02 10.46 2.03
C ASN A 50 -20.08 11.54 3.13
N GLY A 51 -19.38 12.68 2.97
CA GLY A 51 -19.32 13.76 3.95
C GLY A 51 -18.55 13.41 5.22
N ARG A 52 -17.81 12.28 5.23
CA ARG A 52 -17.03 11.82 6.37
C ARG A 52 -15.61 12.39 6.31
N LYS A 53 -15.00 12.56 7.48
CA LYS A 53 -13.57 12.94 7.64
C LYS A 53 -12.72 11.80 8.20
N THR A 54 -13.33 10.64 8.40
CA THR A 54 -12.72 9.46 8.99
C THR A 54 -12.93 8.30 8.02
N LEU A 55 -11.82 7.75 7.51
CA LEU A 55 -11.82 6.53 6.72
C LEU A 55 -12.35 5.36 7.55
N ILE A 56 -13.27 4.60 6.98
CA ILE A 56 -13.78 3.35 7.56
C ILE A 56 -13.52 2.20 6.60
N LYS A 57 -13.74 0.97 7.08
CA LYS A 57 -13.53 -0.24 6.26
C LYS A 57 -14.35 -0.22 4.97
N GLU A 58 -15.53 0.38 4.97
CA GLU A 58 -16.40 0.50 3.80
C GLU A 58 -15.90 1.50 2.74
N ASP A 59 -14.87 2.30 3.03
CA ASP A 59 -14.30 3.22 2.02
C ASP A 59 -13.34 2.52 1.06
N PHE A 60 -12.66 1.46 1.54
CA PHE A 60 -11.75 0.63 0.76
C PHE A 60 -12.51 -0.38 -0.11
#